data_AF-A0A382QAB0-F1
#
_entry.id   AF-A0A382QAB0-F1
#
_cell.length_a   1.000
_cell.length_b   1.000
_cell.length_c   1.000
_cell.angle_alpha   90.00
_cell.angle_beta   90.00
_cell.angle_gamma   90.00
#
_symmetry.space_group_name_H-M   'P 1'
#
loop_
_entity.id
_entity.type
_entity.pdbx_description
1 polymer ?
#
loop_
_entity_poly.entity_id
_entity_poly.type
_entity_poly.pdbx_seq_one_letter_code
_entity_poly.pdbx_strand_id
1 'polypeptide(L)' 'FTGRARFVGLEGEGEAVIGRVETVRADYSKRLALHRENLSAITSRAGWNFLSHRTDRPPEMALLSLYLTLSGSLGRLP' A
#
# COMPACT_ATOMS: atom_id res chain seq x y z
N PHE A 1 6.82 -15.69 6.55
CA PHE A 1 6.61 -16.17 7.93
C PHE A 1 5.47 -17.17 7.91
N THR A 2 5.66 -18.29 8.59
CA THR A 2 4.68 -19.37 8.77
C THR A 2 4.76 -19.86 10.21
N GLY A 3 3.64 -20.26 10.79
CA GLY A 3 3.55 -20.68 12.19
C GLY A 3 3.57 -19.52 13.19
N ARG A 4 4.10 -19.79 14.39
CA ARG A 4 4.15 -18.84 15.49
C ARG A 4 5.26 -17.81 15.27
N ALA A 5 4.90 -16.54 15.19
CA ALA A 5 5.84 -15.42 15.07
C ALA A 5 5.67 -14.43 16.22
N ARG A 6 6.79 -13.93 16.75
CA ARG A 6 6.83 -12.84 17.72
C ARG A 6 7.32 -11.58 17.00
N PHE A 7 6.51 -10.53 17.04
CA PHE A 7 6.85 -9.20 16.54
C PHE A 7 7.22 -8.31 17.72
N VAL A 8 8.26 -7.49 17.54
CA VAL A 8 8.74 -6.52 18.52
C VAL A 8 8.69 -5.16 17.86
N GLY A 9 8.07 -4.20 18.53
CA GLY A 9 8.02 -2.80 18.11
C GLY A 9 9.42 -2.17 18.06
N LEU A 10 9.63 -1.23 17.14
CA LEU A 10 10.90 -0.52 16.98
C LEU A 10 10.94 0.79 17.78
N GLU A 11 9.78 1.35 18.12
CA GLU A 11 9.62 2.66 18.79
C GLU A 11 8.87 2.53 20.13
N GLY A 12 8.85 1.33 20.73
CA GLY A 12 8.23 1.08 22.03
C GLY A 12 6.78 0.57 21.96
N GLU A 13 6.35 0.06 20.80
CA GLU A 13 4.99 -0.45 20.56
C GLU A 13 4.70 -1.80 21.24
N GLY A 14 5.64 -2.32 22.03
CA GLY A 14 5.52 -3.59 22.73
C GLY A 14 5.73 -4.80 21.84
N GLU A 15 5.17 -5.95 22.24
CA GLU A 15 5.35 -7.21 21.53
C GLU A 15 4.00 -7.85 21.17
N ALA A 16 3.94 -8.48 20.00
CA ALA A 16 2.78 -9.23 19.54
C ALA A 16 3.18 -10.65 19.16
N VAL A 17 2.55 -11.64 19.79
CA VAL A 17 2.74 -13.06 19.44
C VAL A 17 1.55 -13.54 18.62
N ILE A 18 1.81 -13.93 17.37
CA ILE A 18 0.80 -14.44 16.45
C ILE A 18 1.06 -15.92 16.23
N GLY A 19 0.11 -16.78 16.64
CA GLY A 19 0.27 -18.24 16.57
C GLY A 19 0.29 -18.82 15.15
N ARG A 20 -0.45 -18.21 14.20
CA ARG A 20 -0.51 -18.62 12.80
C ARG A 20 -0.41 -17.38 11.89
N VAL A 21 0.80 -16.89 11.70
CA VAL A 21 1.05 -15.61 11.03
C VAL A 21 0.61 -15.59 9.55
N GLU A 22 0.55 -16.75 8.91
CA GLU A 22 0.10 -16.89 7.52
C GLU A 22 -1.37 -16.52 7.32
N THR A 23 -2.25 -16.72 8.31
CA THR A 23 -3.65 -16.28 8.21
C THR A 23 -3.76 -14.76 8.33
N VAL A 24 -3.01 -14.17 9.28
CA VAL A 24 -2.95 -12.72 9.45
C VAL A 24 -2.43 -12.03 8.19
N ARG A 25 -1.45 -12.63 7.50
CA ARG A 25 -0.97 -12.11 6.21
C ARG A 25 -2.11 -12.01 5.20
N ALA A 26 -2.88 -13.08 5.02
CA ALA A 26 -3.96 -13.10 4.05
C ALA A 26 -5.05 -12.07 4.39
N ASP A 27 -5.46 -11.99 5.65
CA ASP A 27 -6.49 -11.05 6.11
C ASP A 27 -6.01 -9.59 6.01
N TYR A 28 -4.75 -9.32 6.36
CA TYR A 28 -4.15 -8.01 6.20
C TYR A 28 -4.05 -7.60 4.73
N SER A 29 -3.63 -8.50 3.83
CA SER A 29 -3.60 -8.23 2.40
C SER A 29 -4.98 -7.86 1.84
N LYS A 30 -6.05 -8.57 2.26
CA LYS A 30 -7.42 -8.23 1.89
C LYS A 30 -7.83 -6.85 2.39
N ARG A 31 -7.58 -6.55 3.67
CA ARG A 31 -7.89 -5.24 4.27
C ARG A 31 -7.14 -4.10 3.59
N LEU A 32 -5.86 -4.30 3.28
CA LEU A 32 -5.03 -3.31 2.60
C LEU A 32 -5.50 -3.06 1.15
N ALA A 33 -5.90 -4.12 0.43
CA ALA A 33 -6.47 -3.98 -0.91
C ALA A 33 -7.77 -3.16 -0.87
N LEU A 34 -8.71 -3.53 0.01
CA LEU A 34 -9.97 -2.78 0.19
C LEU A 34 -9.73 -1.32 0.58
N HIS A 35 -8.77 -1.07 1.46
CA HIS A 35 -8.42 0.30 1.85
C HIS A 35 -7.91 1.12 0.65
N ARG A 36 -7.05 0.54 -0.19
CA ARG A 36 -6.57 1.19 -1.43
C ARG A 36 -7.68 1.43 -2.44
N GLU A 37 -8.59 0.48 -2.61
CA GLU A 37 -9.77 0.64 -3.48
C GLU A 37 -10.65 1.82 -3.00
N ASN A 38 -10.90 1.89 -1.69
CA ASN A 38 -11.65 2.99 -1.11
C ASN A 38 -10.96 4.35 -1.32
N LEU A 39 -9.63 4.42 -1.13
CA LEU A 39 -8.87 5.64 -1.40
C LEU A 39 -8.96 6.05 -2.87
N SER A 40 -8.79 5.09 -3.80
CA SER A 40 -8.92 5.33 -5.24
C SER A 40 -10.30 5.88 -5.61
N ALA A 41 -11.36 5.33 -5.01
CA ALA A 41 -12.73 5.79 -5.22
C ALA A 41 -12.99 7.21 -4.66
N ILE A 42 -12.35 7.57 -3.55
CA ILE A 42 -12.43 8.93 -2.99
C ILE A 42 -11.71 9.92 -3.91
N THR A 43 -10.50 9.58 -4.37
CA THR A 43 -9.70 10.48 -5.20
C THR A 43 -10.32 10.67 -6.58
N SER A 44 -10.86 9.61 -7.20
CA SER A 44 -11.50 9.71 -8.52
C SER A 44 -12.69 10.67 -8.52
N ARG A 45 -13.52 10.64 -7.45
CA ARG A 45 -14.62 11.60 -7.25
C ARG A 45 -14.15 13.04 -7.12
N ALA A 46 -12.93 13.27 -6.64
CA ALA A 46 -12.30 14.59 -6.55
C ALA A 46 -11.53 14.98 -7.84
N GLY A 47 -11.51 14.12 -8.86
CA GLY A 47 -10.71 14.31 -10.07
C GLY A 47 -9.20 14.20 -9.83
N TRP A 48 -8.80 13.50 -8.76
CA TRP A 48 -7.41 13.28 -8.37
C TRP A 48 -6.96 11.86 -8.73
N ASN A 49 -5.69 11.73 -9.10
CA ASN A 49 -5.05 10.44 -9.33
C ASN A 49 -4.58 9.82 -8.00
N PHE A 50 -4.70 8.49 -7.89
CA PHE A 50 -4.16 7.73 -6.76
C PHE A 50 -3.05 6.79 -7.25
N LEU A 51 -1.86 6.91 -6.67
CA LEU A 51 -0.70 6.09 -7.01
C LEU A 51 -0.13 5.44 -5.74
N SER A 52 0.25 4.17 -5.84
CA SER A 52 0.81 3.41 -4.73
C SER A 52 2.16 2.82 -5.10
N HIS A 53 3.17 3.11 -4.29
CA HIS A 53 4.51 2.52 -4.39
C HIS A 53 4.81 1.67 -3.13
N ARG A 54 5.56 0.58 -3.30
CA ARG A 54 6.08 -0.20 -2.17
C ARG A 54 7.57 0.08 -2.03
N THR A 55 8.00 0.40 -0.82
CA THR A 55 9.38 0.78 -0.50
C THR A 55 10.39 -0.36 -0.67
N ASP A 56 9.94 -1.60 -0.78
CA ASP A 56 10.78 -2.76 -1.12
C ASP A 56 10.96 -2.94 -2.64
N ARG A 57 10.48 -1.99 -3.46
CA ARG A 57 10.68 -1.98 -4.91
C ARG A 57 11.43 -0.73 -5.34
N PRO A 58 12.17 -0.79 -6.46
CA PRO A 58 12.81 0.38 -7.05
C PRO A 58 11.78 1.50 -7.37
N PRO A 59 12.08 2.79 -7.07
CA PRO A 59 11.13 3.90 -7.14
C PRO A 59 10.91 4.47 -8.56
N GLU A 60 11.70 4.06 -9.55
CA GLU A 60 11.78 4.66 -10.89
C GLU A 60 10.42 4.68 -11.58
N MET A 61 9.65 3.59 -11.49
CA MET A 61 8.30 3.54 -12.10
C MET A 61 7.32 4.49 -11.42
N ALA A 62 7.40 4.65 -10.10
CA ALA A 62 6.54 5.57 -9.37
C ALA A 62 6.89 7.03 -9.71
N LEU A 63 8.18 7.34 -9.78
CA LEU A 63 8.69 8.66 -10.16
C LEU A 63 8.35 9.01 -11.62
N LEU A 64 8.51 8.06 -12.54
CA LEU A 64 8.15 8.27 -13.95
C LEU A 64 6.65 8.52 -14.11
N SER A 65 5.81 7.74 -13.43
CA SER A 65 4.36 7.92 -13.46
C SER A 65 3.95 9.29 -12.90
N LEU A 66 4.59 9.72 -11.82
CA LEU A 66 4.38 11.05 -11.24
C LEU A 66 4.80 12.15 -12.20
N TYR A 67 6.00 12.04 -12.80
CA TYR A 67 6.52 13.00 -13.77
C TYR A 67 5.55 13.16 -14.96
N LEU A 68 5.15 12.06 -15.59
CA LEU A 68 4.26 12.08 -16.75
C LEU A 68 2.87 12.65 -16.42
N THR A 69 2.39 12.45 -15.19
CA THR A 69 1.14 13.05 -14.71
C THR A 69 1.28 14.57 -14.55
N LEU A 70 2.38 15.02 -13.96
CA LEU A 70 2.64 16.44 -13.73
C LEU A 70 2.97 17.21 -15.02
N SER A 71 3.62 16.55 -15.99
CA SER A 71 3.94 17.12 -17.29
C SER A 71 2.74 17.14 -18.25
N GLY A 72 1.59 16.59 -17.86
CA GLY A 72 0.38 16.48 -18.69
C GLY A 72 0.52 15.49 -19.85
N SER A 73 1.57 14.67 -19.85
CA SER A 73 1.85 13.68 -20.91
C SER A 73 1.02 12.41 -20.76
N LEU A 74 0.69 12.04 -19.52
CA LEU A 74 -0.41 11.15 -19.19
C LEU A 74 -1.65 12.04 -19.05
N GLY A 75 -2.42 12.18 -20.12
CA GLY A 75 -3.74 12.84 -20.05
C GLY A 75 -4.55 12.26 -18.89
N ARG A 76 -5.37 13.09 -18.22
CA ARG A 76 -6.19 12.67 -17.07
C ARG A 76 -6.80 11.31 -17.38
N LEU A 77 -6.36 10.26 -16.68
CA LEU A 77 -6.97 8.95 -16.81
C LEU A 77 -8.43 9.12 -16.33
N PRO A 78 -9.41 8.62 -17.10
CA PRO A 78 -10.83 8.75 -16.77
C PRO A 78 -11.17 8.09 -15.43
#